data_AF-A0A7N2KTV3-F1
#
_entry.id   AF-A0A7N2KTV3-F1
#
_cell.length_a   1.000
_cell.length_b   1.000
_cell.length_c   1.000
_cell.angle_alpha   90.00
_cell.angle_beta   90.00
_cell.angle_gamma   90.00
#
_symmetry.space_group_name_H-M   'P 1'
#
loop_
_entity.id
_entity.type
_entity.pdbx_description
1 polymer ?
#
loop_
_entity_poly.entity_id
_entity_poly.type
_entity_poly.pdbx_seq_one_letter_code
_entity_poly.pdbx_strand_id
1 'polypeptide(L)'
;MDYGMFRFCVADSEHDWRKGSEQYRFLEKCLASVDRRKQPWLIFVAHRPLGYSSNDWFGEEGSFEEPMGRDDLQRLWQKYRVDIAFYGHVHAYERTCPIYQVWIEQPNMEVP
;
A
#
# COMPACT_ATOMS: atom_id res chain seq x y z
N MET A 1 14.51 -1.31 1.55
CA MET A 1 15.43 -1.12 2.69
C MET A 1 15.16 -2.20 3.72
N ASP A 2 16.17 -2.66 4.45
CA ASP A 2 16.05 -3.74 5.43
C ASP A 2 16.48 -3.27 6.82
N TYR A 3 15.78 -3.74 7.85
CA TYR A 3 16.20 -3.62 9.23
C TYR A 3 15.71 -4.82 10.05
N GLY A 4 16.63 -5.72 10.42
CA GLY A 4 16.27 -6.95 11.14
C GLY A 4 15.20 -7.76 10.40
N MET A 5 14.07 -7.99 11.06
CA MET A 5 12.93 -8.75 10.53
C MET A 5 12.04 -7.97 9.55
N PHE A 6 12.37 -6.70 9.26
CA PHE A 6 11.55 -5.80 8.46
C PHE A 6 12.14 -5.55 7.07
N ARG A 7 11.28 -5.65 6.05
CA ARG A 7 11.51 -5.16 4.69
C ARG A 7 10.59 -3.96 4.46
N PHE A 8 11.18 -2.85 4.02
CA PHE A 8 10.47 -1.64 3.63
C PHE A 8 10.58 -1.43 2.11
N CYS A 9 9.44 -1.22 1.46
CA CYS A 9 9.33 -0.76 0.08
C CYS A 9 8.71 0.63 0.07
N VAL A 10 9.53 1.63 -0.27
CA VAL A 10 9.17 3.05 -0.16
C VAL A 10 8.91 3.60 -1.55
N ALA A 11 7.72 4.14 -1.77
CA ALA A 11 7.31 4.81 -2.99
C ALA A 11 7.49 6.32 -2.87
N ASP A 12 7.79 6.94 -4.00
CA ASP A 12 7.69 8.37 -4.24
C ASP A 12 6.32 8.69 -4.85
N SER A 13 5.43 9.27 -4.04
CA SER A 13 4.08 9.64 -4.48
C SER A 13 4.02 10.91 -5.32
N GLU A 14 5.15 11.53 -5.66
CA GLU A 14 5.18 12.66 -6.60
C GLU A 14 5.53 12.22 -8.03
N HIS A 15 5.78 10.92 -8.23
CA HIS A 15 6.02 10.30 -9.53
C HIS A 15 5.00 9.19 -9.82
N ASP A 16 4.78 8.88 -11.11
CA ASP A 16 3.76 7.91 -11.52
C ASP A 16 3.99 6.51 -10.92
N TRP A 17 3.05 6.02 -10.11
CA TRP A 17 3.07 4.69 -9.48
C TRP A 17 2.23 3.64 -10.20
N ARG A 18 1.51 4.02 -11.27
CA ARG A 18 0.53 3.14 -11.93
C ARG A 18 1.21 2.02 -12.71
N LYS A 19 0.45 0.96 -12.99
CA LYS A 19 0.94 -0.21 -13.69
C LYS A 19 1.58 0.17 -15.03
N GLY A 20 2.80 -0.31 -15.25
CA GLY A 20 3.61 0.00 -16.42
C GLY A 20 4.69 1.07 -16.17
N SER A 21 4.54 1.90 -15.14
CA SER A 21 5.55 2.87 -14.76
C SER A 21 6.84 2.20 -14.28
N GLU A 22 7.94 2.95 -14.26
CA GLU A 22 9.20 2.49 -13.69
C GLU A 22 9.07 2.19 -12.20
N GLN A 23 8.39 3.08 -11.47
CA GLN A 23 8.15 2.93 -10.05
C GLN A 23 7.30 1.68 -9.74
N TYR A 24 6.26 1.39 -10.52
CA TYR A 24 5.47 0.16 -10.31
C TYR A 24 6.34 -1.10 -10.44
N ARG A 25 7.20 -1.15 -11.47
CA ARG A 25 8.14 -2.27 -11.68
C ARG A 25 9.16 -2.37 -10.55
N PHE A 26 9.65 -1.24 -10.06
CA PHE A 26 10.52 -1.19 -8.88
C PHE A 26 9.82 -1.74 -7.63
N LEU A 27 8.57 -1.32 -7.37
CA LEU A 27 7.79 -1.75 -6.22
C LEU A 27 7.49 -3.25 -6.28
N GLU A 28 7.07 -3.77 -7.44
CA GLU A 28 6.86 -5.21 -7.63
C GLU A 28 8.15 -6.00 -7.34
N LYS A 29 9.30 -5.55 -7.86
CA LYS A 29 10.59 -6.18 -7.58
C LYS A 29 10.97 -6.11 -6.09
N CYS A 30 10.74 -4.97 -5.43
CA CYS A 30 11.01 -4.79 -4.01
C CYS A 30 10.22 -5.79 -3.16
N LEU A 31 8.90 -5.85 -3.40
CA LEU A 31 7.96 -6.72 -2.69
C LEU A 31 8.23 -8.21 -2.96
N ALA A 32 8.59 -8.57 -4.19
CA ALA A 32 8.87 -9.96 -4.57
C ALA A 32 10.20 -10.51 -4.02
N SER A 33 11.16 -9.64 -3.71
CA SER A 33 12.53 -10.06 -3.35
C SER A 33 12.71 -10.47 -1.89
N VAL A 34 11.68 -10.37 -1.05
CA VAL A 34 11.79 -10.64 0.39
C VAL A 34 11.69 -12.14 0.70
N ASP A 35 12.61 -12.67 1.52
CA ASP A 35 12.47 -14.00 2.14
C ASP A 35 11.61 -13.87 3.40
N ARG A 36 10.31 -14.12 3.28
CA ARG A 36 9.33 -13.96 4.38
C ARG A 36 9.60 -14.87 5.59
N ARG A 37 10.44 -15.91 5.47
CA ARG A 37 10.85 -16.71 6.64
C ARG A 37 11.88 -15.99 7.52
N LYS A 38 12.69 -15.12 6.92
CA LYS A 38 13.72 -14.32 7.62
C LYS A 38 13.22 -12.93 7.97
N GLN A 39 12.44 -12.34 7.07
CA GLN A 39 11.87 -11.00 7.19
C GLN A 39 10.34 -11.08 7.08
N PRO A 40 9.65 -11.52 8.14
CA PRO A 40 8.21 -11.73 8.09
C PRO A 40 7.42 -10.44 7.88
N TRP A 41 7.96 -9.29 8.32
CA TRP A 41 7.27 -7.99 8.28
C TRP A 41 7.58 -7.23 6.99
N LEU A 42 6.61 -7.20 6.08
CA LEU A 42 6.68 -6.50 4.80
C LEU A 42 5.85 -5.21 4.86
N ILE A 43 6.52 -4.07 4.79
CA ILE A 43 5.93 -2.75 5.00
C ILE A 43 6.04 -1.92 3.72
N PHE A 44 4.92 -1.38 3.27
CA PHE A 44 4.87 -0.38 2.21
C PHE A 44 4.79 1.02 2.82
N VAL A 45 5.46 2.00 2.22
CA VAL A 45 5.44 3.39 2.68
C VAL A 45 5.33 4.33 1.48
N ALA A 46 4.48 5.35 1.57
CA ALA A 46 4.42 6.47 0.62
C ALA A 46 4.10 7.78 1.36
N HIS A 47 4.35 8.94 0.75
CA HIS A 47 3.98 10.22 1.37
C HIS A 47 2.47 10.47 1.24
N ARG A 48 1.92 10.55 0.02
CA ARG A 48 0.47 10.74 -0.19
C ARG A 48 -0.35 9.47 0.09
N PRO A 49 -1.65 9.58 0.45
CA PRO A 49 -2.48 8.42 0.76
C PRO A 49 -2.88 7.68 -0.51
N LEU A 50 -2.09 6.67 -0.89
CA LEU A 50 -2.39 5.77 -2.00
C LEU A 50 -3.33 4.63 -1.59
N GLY A 51 -3.66 4.53 -0.30
CA GLY A 51 -4.51 3.48 0.27
C GLY A 51 -5.88 4.01 0.65
N TYR A 52 -6.05 4.43 1.90
CA TYR A 52 -7.33 4.90 2.43
C TYR A 52 -7.12 6.11 3.33
N SER A 53 -7.95 7.13 3.16
CA SER A 53 -8.09 8.22 4.11
C SER A 53 -9.51 8.78 4.07
N SER A 54 -10.05 9.10 5.24
CA SER A 54 -11.31 9.82 5.42
C SER A 54 -11.11 11.34 5.58
N ASN A 55 -9.99 11.87 5.12
CA ASN A 55 -9.77 13.32 5.11
C ASN A 55 -10.84 14.03 4.26
N ASP A 56 -11.39 15.11 4.81
CA ASP A 56 -12.51 15.84 4.20
C ASP A 56 -12.19 16.36 2.80
N TRP A 57 -10.94 16.76 2.50
CA TRP A 57 -10.57 17.25 1.17
C TRP A 57 -10.72 16.15 0.10
N PHE A 58 -10.29 14.91 0.38
CA PHE A 58 -10.58 13.80 -0.53
C PHE A 58 -12.09 13.58 -0.66
N GLY A 59 -12.84 13.67 0.45
CA GLY A 59 -14.29 13.52 0.44
C GLY A 59 -15.01 14.56 -0.43
N GLU A 60 -14.58 15.82 -0.38
CA GLU A 60 -15.08 16.92 -1.23
C GLU A 60 -14.83 16.67 -2.72
N GLU A 61 -13.73 16.00 -3.05
CA GLU A 61 -13.40 15.56 -4.42
C GLU A 61 -14.05 14.21 -4.80
N GLY A 62 -14.85 13.62 -3.91
CA GLY A 62 -15.52 12.34 -4.13
C GLY A 62 -14.60 11.12 -4.06
N SER A 63 -13.50 11.23 -3.30
CA SER A 63 -12.48 10.19 -3.13
C SER A 63 -12.22 9.88 -1.64
N PHE A 64 -11.47 8.81 -1.39
CA PHE A 64 -10.92 8.44 -0.08
C PHE A 64 -9.43 8.08 -0.19
N GLU A 65 -8.76 8.67 -1.17
CA GLU A 65 -7.36 8.48 -1.55
C GLU A 65 -6.95 9.52 -2.61
N GLU A 66 -5.66 9.59 -2.91
CA GLU A 66 -5.22 10.22 -4.16
C GLU A 66 -5.91 9.56 -5.37
N PRO A 67 -6.36 10.32 -6.38
CA PRO A 67 -6.95 9.74 -7.58
C PRO A 67 -6.06 8.64 -8.19
N MET A 68 -6.63 7.46 -8.43
CA MET A 68 -5.92 6.24 -8.90
C MET A 68 -4.91 5.66 -7.89
N GLY A 69 -5.00 6.00 -6.61
CA GLY A 69 -4.06 5.59 -5.56
C GLY A 69 -3.92 4.07 -5.45
N ARG A 70 -5.01 3.39 -5.11
CA ARG A 70 -4.99 1.96 -4.79
C ARG A 70 -5.21 1.04 -5.99
N ASP A 71 -5.76 1.51 -7.10
CA ASP A 71 -6.28 0.70 -8.21
C ASP A 71 -5.32 -0.42 -8.68
N ASP A 72 -4.08 -0.05 -8.97
CA ASP A 72 -3.04 -0.97 -9.40
C ASP A 72 -2.20 -1.51 -8.24
N LEU A 73 -1.85 -0.65 -7.27
CA LEU A 73 -0.93 -1.02 -6.19
C LEU A 73 -1.53 -2.05 -5.22
N GLN A 74 -2.84 -2.02 -4.98
CA GLN A 74 -3.48 -3.00 -4.10
C GLN A 74 -3.33 -4.43 -4.61
N ARG A 75 -3.18 -4.62 -5.92
CA ARG A 75 -2.90 -5.95 -6.50
C ARG A 75 -1.51 -6.45 -6.10
N LEU A 76 -0.52 -5.57 -6.06
CA LEU A 76 0.81 -5.92 -5.56
C LEU A 76 0.79 -6.16 -4.06
N TRP A 77 0.12 -5.30 -3.29
CA TRP A 77 0.00 -5.46 -1.84
C TRP A 77 -0.66 -6.80 -1.48
N GLN A 78 -1.73 -7.16 -2.18
CA GLN A 78 -2.42 -8.43 -2.01
C GLN A 78 -1.55 -9.62 -2.41
N LYS A 79 -0.98 -9.59 -3.63
CA LYS A 79 -0.15 -10.67 -4.18
C LYS A 79 1.03 -11.01 -3.28
N TYR A 80 1.70 -10.00 -2.72
CA TYR A 80 2.89 -10.19 -1.89
C TYR A 80 2.59 -10.17 -0.38
N ARG A 81 1.30 -10.05 0.01
CA ARG A 81 0.83 -9.98 1.40
C ARG A 81 1.60 -8.91 2.19
N VAL A 82 1.52 -7.66 1.74
CA VAL A 82 2.00 -6.51 2.52
C VAL A 82 1.22 -6.46 3.83
N ASP A 83 1.95 -6.40 4.95
CA ASP A 83 1.32 -6.47 6.27
C ASP A 83 0.75 -5.11 6.69
N ILE A 84 1.50 -4.02 6.40
CA ILE A 84 1.08 -2.65 6.69
C ILE A 84 1.53 -1.72 5.57
N ALA A 85 0.63 -0.82 5.15
CA ALA A 85 0.95 0.32 4.31
C ALA A 85 0.80 1.62 5.12
N PHE A 86 1.87 2.42 5.19
CA PHE A 86 1.88 3.71 5.88
C PHE A 86 1.87 4.87 4.89
N TYR A 87 1.11 5.90 5.25
CA TYR A 87 0.98 7.15 4.50
C TYR A 87 1.18 8.35 5.44
N GLY A 88 1.63 9.46 4.87
CA GLY A 88 1.63 10.77 5.50
C GLY A 88 0.65 11.71 4.81
N HIS A 89 1.12 12.92 4.50
CA HIS A 89 0.41 13.99 3.77
C HIS A 89 -0.82 14.57 4.50
N VAL A 90 -1.77 13.72 4.89
CA VAL A 90 -2.89 14.09 5.75
C VAL A 90 -2.38 14.23 7.19
N HIS A 91 -2.59 15.41 7.79
CA HIS A 91 -2.11 15.74 9.13
C HIS A 91 -3.05 15.23 10.24
N ALA A 92 -3.35 13.92 10.20
CA ALA A 92 -4.14 13.22 11.19
C ALA A 92 -3.68 11.76 11.30
N TYR A 93 -4.14 11.05 12.32
CA TYR A 93 -3.95 9.60 12.44
C TYR A 93 -5.24 8.87 12.06
N GLU A 94 -5.13 7.88 11.19
CA GLU A 94 -6.21 6.99 10.80
C GLU A 94 -5.69 5.57 10.63
N ARG A 95 -6.54 4.58 10.87
CA ARG A 95 -6.22 3.15 10.69
C ARG A 95 -7.42 2.38 10.17
N THR A 96 -7.20 1.57 9.15
CA THR A 96 -8.22 0.69 8.58
C THR A 96 -8.22 -0.69 9.24
N CYS A 97 -9.27 -1.47 8.96
CA CYS A 97 -9.22 -2.92 9.06
C CYS A 97 -8.24 -3.50 8.00
N PRO A 98 -7.84 -4.78 8.10
CA PRO A 98 -7.35 -5.52 6.94
C PRO A 98 -8.38 -5.42 5.82
N ILE A 99 -7.97 -4.95 4.65
CA ILE A 99 -8.89 -4.49 3.61
C ILE A 99 -8.29 -4.72 2.23
N TYR A 100 -9.13 -5.16 1.30
CA TYR A 100 -8.81 -5.30 -0.12
C TYR A 100 -10.05 -4.96 -0.95
N GLN A 101 -9.92 -4.16 -2.00
CA GLN A 101 -11.03 -3.74 -2.86
C GLN A 101 -12.25 -3.23 -2.06
N VAL A 102 -12.01 -2.39 -1.05
CA VAL A 102 -13.03 -1.81 -0.14
C VAL A 102 -13.81 -2.82 0.73
N TRP A 103 -13.42 -4.09 0.72
CA TRP A 103 -13.99 -5.12 1.58
C TRP A 103 -13.06 -5.46 2.75
N ILE A 104 -13.63 -5.56 3.95
CA ILE A 104 -12.89 -6.03 5.13
C ILE A 104 -12.49 -7.49 4.89
N GLU A 105 -11.19 -7.76 4.93
CA GLU A 105 -10.70 -9.12 4.83
C GLU A 105 -10.96 -9.88 6.14
N GLN A 106 -11.65 -11.01 6.02
CA GLN A 106 -11.87 -11.93 7.13
C GLN A 106 -10.71 -12.91 7.24
N PRO A 107 -10.36 -13.39 8.45
CA PRO A 107 -9.45 -14.51 8.61
C PRO A 107 -9.99 -15.70 7.81
N ASN A 108 -9.20 -16.21 6.86
CA ASN A 108 -9.52 -17.33 5.94
C ASN A 108 -10.42 -17.00 4.74
N MET A 109 -10.54 -15.74 4.32
CA MET A 109 -11.13 -15.45 3.02
C MET A 109 -10.19 -15.94 1.90
N GLU A 110 -10.57 -16.99 1.18
CA GLU A 110 -9.89 -17.39 -0.06
C GLU A 110 -10.08 -16.27 -1.09
N VAL A 111 -8.97 -15.71 -1.54
CA VAL A 111 -8.95 -14.68 -2.59
C VAL A 111 -9.22 -15.39 -3.92
N PRO A 112 -10.22 -14.97 -4.72
CA PRO A 112 -10.44 -15.54 -6.06
C PRO A 112 -9.25 -15.29 -7.01
#